data_AF-A0A914ZE05-F1
#
_entry.id   AF-A0A914ZE05-F1
#
_cell.length_a   1.000
_cell.length_b   1.000
_cell.length_c   1.000
_cell.angle_alpha   90.00
_cell.angle_beta   90.00
_cell.angle_gamma   90.00
#
_symmetry.space_group_name_H-M   'P 1'
#
loop_
_entity.id
_entity.type
_entity.pdbx_description
1 polymer ?
#
loop_
_entity_poly.entity_id
_entity_poly.type
_entity_poly.pdbx_seq_one_letter_code
_entity_poly.pdbx_strand_id
1 'polypeptide(L)'
;CQHVVATEDDDDVPLQCLCDLATSVPKTLQPHLNDIFTLCASTVADKQKDDSYRHSSLEVMVSLCESATNMVKKKASNFIPTLLEQCLGLMTELEDNDEEWLSCDNVEED
;
A
#
# COMPACT_ATOMS: atom_id res chain seq x y z
N CYS A 1 3.01 12.88 4.94
CA CYS A 1 3.35 11.63 4.23
C CYS A 1 4.84 11.56 3.88
N GLN A 2 5.39 12.35 2.96
CA GLN A 2 6.81 12.22 2.54
C GLN A 2 7.82 12.28 3.69
N HIS A 3 7.72 13.25 4.59
CA HIS A 3 8.62 13.38 5.74
C HIS A 3 8.55 12.14 6.66
N VAL A 4 7.32 11.73 6.99
CA VAL A 4 7.03 10.59 7.87
C VAL A 4 7.57 9.29 7.27
N VAL A 5 7.33 9.06 5.98
CA VAL A 5 7.93 7.92 5.25
C VAL A 5 9.45 7.99 5.26
N ALA A 6 10.04 9.18 5.14
CA ALA A 6 11.49 9.33 5.07
C ALA A 6 12.18 9.07 6.41
N THR A 7 11.57 9.49 7.53
CA THR A 7 12.21 9.41 8.85
C THR A 7 11.78 8.19 9.65
N GLU A 8 10.58 7.65 9.43
CA GLU A 8 9.99 6.58 10.25
C GLU A 8 9.99 6.91 11.75
N ASP A 9 10.00 8.20 12.09
CA ASP A 9 10.02 8.68 13.48
C ASP A 9 8.64 8.59 14.15
N ASP A 10 7.56 8.52 13.36
CA ASP A 10 6.16 8.43 13.78
C ASP A 10 5.53 7.12 13.24
N ASP A 11 4.21 6.97 13.34
CA ASP A 11 3.44 5.86 12.77
C ASP A 11 3.00 6.14 11.31
N ASP A 12 2.45 5.11 10.65
CA ASP A 12 1.94 5.19 9.28
C ASP A 12 0.59 5.93 9.16
N VAL A 13 0.07 6.47 10.27
CA VAL A 13 -1.20 7.23 10.36
C VAL A 13 -1.35 8.30 9.27
N PRO A 14 -0.31 9.06 8.88
CA PRO A 14 -0.42 10.03 7.79
C PRO A 14 -0.71 9.40 6.42
N LEU A 15 -0.29 8.15 6.17
CA LEU A 15 -0.66 7.39 4.96
C LEU A 15 -2.10 6.88 5.08
N GLN A 16 -2.51 6.42 6.27
CA GLN A 16 -3.89 6.01 6.53
C GLN A 16 -4.88 7.18 6.33
N CYS A 17 -4.55 8.37 6.83
CA CYS A 17 -5.33 9.60 6.59
C CYS A 17 -5.39 9.95 5.10
N LEU A 18 -4.32 9.70 4.34
CA LEU A 18 -4.31 9.89 2.89
C LEU A 18 -5.22 8.86 2.19
N CYS A 19 -5.27 7.63 2.68
CA CYS A 19 -6.20 6.60 2.23
C CYS A 19 -7.66 7.02 2.49
N ASP A 20 -7.97 7.56 3.67
CA ASP A 20 -9.30 8.07 3.99
C ASP A 20 -9.75 9.16 3.00
N LEU A 21 -8.84 10.07 2.62
CA LEU A 21 -9.09 11.08 1.59
C LEU A 21 -9.27 10.47 0.20
N ALA A 22 -8.46 9.47 -0.15
CA ALA A 22 -8.57 8.73 -1.40
C ALA A 22 -9.93 8.01 -1.52
N THR A 23 -10.46 7.51 -0.42
CA THR A 23 -11.75 6.81 -0.40
C THR A 23 -12.94 7.78 -0.38
N SER A 24 -12.87 8.83 0.43
CA SER A 24 -14.00 9.74 0.68
C SER A 24 -14.12 10.88 -0.35
N VAL A 25 -12.99 11.49 -0.74
CA VAL A 25 -12.97 12.71 -1.58
C VAL A 25 -11.87 12.67 -2.65
N PRO A 26 -11.72 11.61 -3.45
CA PRO A 26 -10.54 11.37 -4.32
C PRO A 26 -10.25 12.49 -5.34
N LYS A 27 -11.26 13.24 -5.75
CA LYS A 27 -11.10 14.34 -6.72
C LYS A 27 -10.20 15.45 -6.20
N THR A 28 -10.09 15.65 -4.88
CA THR A 28 -9.21 16.66 -4.29
C THR A 28 -7.74 16.31 -4.48
N LEU A 29 -7.42 15.01 -4.62
CA LEU A 29 -6.07 14.50 -4.82
C LEU A 29 -5.61 14.54 -6.29
N GLN A 30 -6.53 14.82 -7.22
CA GLN A 30 -6.24 14.85 -8.66
C GLN A 30 -5.02 15.72 -9.06
N PRO A 31 -4.78 16.91 -8.48
CA PRO A 31 -3.62 17.73 -8.82
C PRO A 31 -2.28 17.08 -8.47
N HIS A 32 -2.26 16.22 -7.45
CA HIS A 32 -1.05 15.60 -6.90
C HIS A 32 -0.98 14.09 -7.17
N LEU A 33 -1.82 13.59 -8.08
CA LEU A 33 -1.97 12.14 -8.28
C LEU A 33 -0.65 11.44 -8.64
N ASN A 34 0.15 12.04 -9.52
CA ASN A 34 1.44 11.46 -9.91
C ASN A 34 2.43 11.45 -8.75
N ASP A 35 2.47 12.51 -7.94
CA ASP A 35 3.36 12.60 -6.79
C ASP A 35 2.97 11.60 -5.70
N ILE A 36 1.66 11.42 -5.48
CA ILE A 36 1.12 10.42 -4.55
C ILE A 36 1.50 9.02 -5.01
N PHE A 37 1.24 8.66 -6.28
CA PHE A 37 1.62 7.35 -6.81
C PHE A 37 3.13 7.13 -6.81
N THR A 38 3.93 8.18 -7.07
CA THR A 38 5.40 8.08 -7.00
C THR A 38 5.87 7.80 -5.59
N LEU A 39 5.36 8.55 -4.60
CA LEU A 39 5.65 8.32 -3.19
C LEU A 39 5.28 6.89 -2.81
N CYS A 40 4.01 6.51 -2.99
CA CYS A 40 3.50 5.22 -2.58
C CYS A 40 4.25 4.06 -3.25
N ALA A 41 4.44 4.11 -4.58
CA ALA A 41 5.16 3.06 -5.29
C ALA A 41 6.62 2.93 -4.82
N SER A 42 7.30 4.05 -4.53
CA SER A 42 8.66 4.03 -3.99
C SER A 42 8.72 3.43 -2.58
N THR A 43 7.74 3.75 -1.72
CA THR A 43 7.68 3.19 -0.37
C THR A 43 7.45 1.68 -0.41
N VAL A 44 6.50 1.19 -1.22
CA VAL A 44 6.19 -0.24 -1.29
C VAL A 44 7.40 -1.07 -1.74
N ALA A 45 8.16 -0.55 -2.70
CA ALA A 45 9.33 -1.20 -3.26
C ALA A 45 10.55 -1.21 -2.32
N ASP A 46 10.56 -0.35 -1.29
CA ASP A 46 11.68 -0.24 -0.36
C ASP A 46 11.55 -1.29 0.76
N LYS A 47 12.26 -2.40 0.60
CA LYS A 47 12.33 -3.49 1.59
C LYS A 47 13.05 -3.11 2.89
N GLN A 48 13.57 -1.89 3.02
CA GLN A 48 14.10 -1.39 4.29
C GLN A 48 13.06 -0.63 5.10
N LYS A 49 11.90 -0.33 4.51
CA LYS A 49 10.76 0.27 5.21
C LYS A 49 10.00 -0.77 6.00
N ASP A 50 9.47 -0.34 7.13
CA ASP A 50 8.54 -1.17 7.90
C ASP A 50 7.28 -1.52 7.08
N ASP A 51 6.77 -2.73 7.28
CA ASP A 51 5.66 -3.27 6.50
C ASP A 51 4.37 -2.45 6.66
N SER A 52 4.14 -1.79 7.79
CA SER A 52 2.99 -0.89 7.97
C SER A 52 3.00 0.24 6.94
N TYR A 53 4.17 0.85 6.69
CA TYR A 53 4.33 1.91 5.70
C TYR A 53 4.17 1.40 4.27
N ARG A 54 4.70 0.21 3.99
CA ARG A 54 4.59 -0.43 2.68
C ARG A 54 3.13 -0.79 2.39
N HIS A 55 2.44 -1.42 3.32
CA HIS A 55 1.03 -1.80 3.20
C HIS A 55 0.11 -0.57 3.09
N SER A 56 0.27 0.43 3.95
CA SER A 56 -0.52 1.67 3.87
C SER A 56 -0.26 2.45 2.59
N SER A 57 0.97 2.41 2.05
CA SER A 57 1.27 3.01 0.75
C SER A 57 0.59 2.28 -0.41
N LEU A 58 0.57 0.94 -0.37
CA LEU A 58 -0.16 0.13 -1.35
C LEU A 58 -1.65 0.43 -1.30
N GLU A 59 -2.22 0.47 -0.11
CA GLU A 59 -3.64 0.72 0.13
C GLU A 59 -4.07 2.05 -0.51
N VAL A 60 -3.35 3.16 -0.27
CA VAL A 60 -3.64 4.46 -0.91
C VAL A 60 -3.78 4.34 -2.43
N MET A 61 -2.89 3.59 -3.11
CA MET A 61 -2.95 3.42 -4.55
C MET A 61 -4.16 2.60 -4.98
N VAL A 62 -4.47 1.53 -4.25
CA VAL A 62 -5.63 0.66 -4.50
C VAL A 62 -6.93 1.44 -4.29
N SER A 63 -7.09 2.16 -3.18
CA SER A 63 -8.28 2.95 -2.91
C SER A 63 -8.51 4.02 -3.98
N LEU A 64 -7.46 4.66 -4.51
CA LEU A 64 -7.56 5.58 -5.65
C LEU A 64 -8.00 4.88 -6.96
N CYS A 65 -7.53 3.66 -7.19
CA CYS A 65 -7.98 2.84 -8.33
C CYS A 65 -9.47 2.50 -8.24
N GLU A 66 -9.97 2.22 -7.04
CA GLU A 66 -11.36 1.86 -6.77
C GLU A 66 -12.30 3.08 -6.78
N SER A 67 -11.96 4.13 -6.04
CA SER A 67 -12.82 5.30 -5.83
C SER A 67 -12.81 6.27 -7.02
N ALA A 68 -11.74 6.27 -7.82
CA ALA A 68 -11.53 7.21 -8.91
C ALA A 68 -10.87 6.58 -10.15
N THR A 69 -11.34 5.40 -10.54
CA THR A 69 -10.82 4.62 -11.69
C THR A 69 -10.58 5.44 -12.97
N ASN A 70 -11.53 6.28 -13.36
CA ASN A 70 -11.40 7.11 -14.58
C ASN A 70 -10.29 8.16 -14.46
N MET A 71 -10.04 8.67 -13.24
CA MET A 71 -8.98 9.62 -12.97
C MET A 71 -7.62 8.92 -13.07
N VAL A 72 -7.47 7.76 -12.43
CA VAL A 72 -6.25 6.95 -12.46
C VAL A 72 -5.93 6.51 -13.89
N LYS A 73 -6.89 5.96 -14.64
CA LYS A 73 -6.69 5.55 -16.05
C LYS A 73 -6.17 6.66 -16.95
N LYS A 74 -6.56 7.91 -16.69
CA LYS A 74 -6.16 9.06 -17.52
C LYS A 74 -4.84 9.69 -17.11
N LYS A 75 -4.46 9.61 -15.83
CA LYS A 75 -3.38 10.42 -15.27
C LYS A 75 -2.27 9.64 -14.58
N ALA A 76 -2.49 8.37 -14.26
CA ALA A 76 -1.55 7.51 -13.53
C ALA A 76 -1.56 6.05 -14.04
N SER A 77 -2.04 5.80 -15.27
CA SER A 77 -2.10 4.45 -15.83
C SER A 77 -0.74 3.78 -16.01
N ASN A 78 0.32 4.59 -16.12
CA ASN A 78 1.70 4.14 -16.16
C ASN A 78 2.17 3.44 -14.87
N PHE A 79 1.50 3.65 -13.74
CA PHE A 79 1.83 2.98 -12.48
C PHE A 79 1.16 1.61 -12.31
N ILE A 80 0.16 1.27 -13.12
CA ILE A 80 -0.61 0.03 -12.95
C ILE A 80 0.25 -1.24 -13.07
N PRO A 81 1.19 -1.37 -14.04
CA PRO A 81 2.09 -2.52 -14.07
C PRO A 81 2.91 -2.66 -12.80
N THR A 82 3.50 -1.56 -12.31
CA THR A 82 4.27 -1.54 -11.06
C THR A 82 3.39 -1.90 -9.86
N LEU A 83 2.18 -1.37 -9.77
CA LEU A 83 1.24 -1.71 -8.70
C LEU A 83 0.97 -3.22 -8.64
N LEU A 84 0.75 -3.85 -9.79
CA LEU A 84 0.52 -5.30 -9.87
C LEU A 84 1.76 -6.10 -9.44
N GLU A 85 2.95 -5.71 -9.91
CA GLU A 85 4.21 -6.35 -9.50
C GLU A 85 4.43 -6.22 -7.99
N GLN A 86 4.15 -5.06 -7.40
CA GLN A 86 4.28 -4.82 -5.96
C GLN A 86 3.26 -5.62 -5.16
N CYS A 87 1.99 -5.68 -5.57
CA CYS A 87 0.98 -6.55 -4.93
C CYS A 87 1.43 -8.01 -4.91
N LEU A 88 1.87 -8.53 -6.06
CA LEU A 88 2.34 -9.91 -6.17
C LEU A 88 3.62 -10.15 -5.37
N GLY A 89 4.54 -9.17 -5.35
CA GLY A 89 5.76 -9.24 -4.56
C GLY A 89 5.48 -9.35 -3.07
N LEU A 90 4.59 -8.50 -2.53
CA LEU A 90 4.17 -8.56 -1.13
C LEU A 90 3.50 -9.89 -0.79
N MET A 91 2.68 -10.45 -1.69
CA MET A 91 2.07 -11.78 -1.48
C MET A 91 3.09 -12.92 -1.37
N THR A 92 4.35 -12.71 -1.78
CA THR A 92 5.43 -13.70 -1.65
C THR A 92 6.28 -13.52 -0.41
N GLU A 93 6.07 -12.46 0.36
CA GLU A 93 6.81 -12.19 1.59
C GLU A 93 6.14 -12.94 2.75
N LEU A 94 6.36 -14.25 2.76
CA LEU A 94 5.87 -15.17 3.80
C LEU A 94 6.95 -15.38 4.86
N GLU A 95 6.54 -15.61 6.10
CA GLU A 95 7.45 -16.04 7.15
C GLU A 95 7.92 -17.48 6.90
N ASP A 96 9.23 -17.73 7.00
CA ASP A 96 9.82 -19.07 6.80
C ASP A 96 9.51 -20.04 7.97
N ASN A 97 8.76 -19.59 8.98
CA ASN A 97 8.43 -20.38 10.16
C ASN A 97 7.16 -21.21 9.95
N ASP A 98 7.31 -22.31 9.24
CA ASP A 98 6.23 -23.27 9.00
C ASP A 98 5.71 -23.90 10.31
N GLU A 99 6.42 -23.84 11.44
CA GLU A 99 6.01 -24.53 12.68
C GLU A 99 4.69 -24.00 13.25
N GLU A 100 4.49 -22.68 13.24
CA GLU A 100 3.22 -22.07 13.69
C GLU A 100 2.08 -22.45 12.73
N TRP A 101 2.36 -22.44 11.43
CA TRP A 101 1.41 -22.81 10.38
C TRP A 101 1.00 -24.29 10.47
N LEU A 102 1.95 -25.19 10.67
CA LEU A 102 1.75 -26.63 10.83
C LEU A 102 1.06 -26.99 12.15
N SER A 103 1.12 -26.12 13.17
CA SER A 103 0.46 -26.34 14.45
C SER A 103 -1.05 -26.03 14.45
N CYS A 104 -1.54 -25.30 13.44
CA CYS A 104 -2.94 -24.90 13.31
C CYS A 104 -3.89 -26.07 12.97
N ASP A 105 -3.40 -27.17 12.38
CA ASP A 105 -4.21 -28.35 12.04
C ASP A 105 -4.58 -29.22 13.26
N ASN A 106 -4.07 -28.91 14.46
CA ASN A 106 -4.32 -29.67 15.69
C ASN A 106 -5.53 -29.15 16.52
N VAL A 107 -6.35 -28.25 15.98
CA VAL A 107 -7.46 -27.61 16.72
C VAL A 107 -8.83 -28.31 16.51
N GLU A 108 -8.84 -29.56 16.03
CA GLU A 108 -10.05 -30.42 16.04
C GLU A 108 -9.94 -31.57 17.07
N GLU A 109 -9.80 -31.24 18.36
CA GLU A 109 -10.20 -32.14 19.46
C GLU A 109 -10.76 -31.30 20.63
N ASP A 110 -12.03 -30.88 20.52
CA ASP A 110 -13.03 -30.77 21.62
C ASP A 110 -14.43 -30.34 21.12
#